data_AF-A0A2M8AL65-F1
#
_entry.id   AF-A0A2M8AL65-F1
#
_cell.length_a   1.000
_cell.length_b   1.000
_cell.length_c   1.000
_cell.angle_alpha   90.00
_cell.angle_beta   90.00
_cell.angle_gamma   90.00
#
_symmetry.space_group_name_H-M   'P 1'
#
loop_
_entity.id
_entity.type
_entity.pdbx_description
1 polymer ?
#
loop_
_entity_poly.entity_id
_entity_poly.type
_entity_poly.pdbx_seq_one_letter_code
_entity_poly.pdbx_strand_id
1 'polypeptide(L)'
;MTSPLEIKIKYFDETLEKISKIDIGDWIDLRSAIDIELKAGDFKLIPLGIAMKLPTGYEANTVPRSSTFKNWGIIQTNSFSVIDESYCGNNDQWFYPVYATRDTLINKNDRICQFRINKKQPSIIFTEVKDLKNEDRGGFGSTGK
;
A
#
# COMPACT_ATOMS: atom_id res chain seq x y z
N MET A 1 -26.40 -13.83 -4.31
CA MET A 1 -25.16 -13.08 -4.62
C MET A 1 -25.02 -12.01 -3.56
N THR A 2 -23.91 -11.95 -2.84
CA THR A 2 -23.63 -10.84 -1.92
C THR A 2 -23.40 -9.57 -2.72
N SER A 3 -24.07 -8.48 -2.34
CA SER A 3 -23.84 -7.15 -2.94
C SER A 3 -22.35 -6.79 -2.91
N PRO A 4 -21.85 -6.07 -3.92
CA PRO A 4 -20.47 -5.62 -3.92
C PRO A 4 -20.19 -4.72 -2.70
N LEU A 5 -19.01 -4.85 -2.12
CA LEU A 5 -18.55 -3.96 -1.06
C LEU A 5 -18.32 -2.56 -1.64
N GLU A 6 -18.71 -1.53 -0.90
CA GLU A 6 -18.56 -0.13 -1.29
C GLU A 6 -17.34 0.49 -0.60
N ILE A 7 -16.52 1.22 -1.36
CA ILE A 7 -15.46 2.11 -0.84
C ILE A 7 -15.83 3.54 -1.20
N LYS A 8 -15.93 4.43 -0.20
CA LYS A 8 -16.07 5.87 -0.48
C LYS A 8 -14.68 6.45 -0.72
N ILE A 9 -14.52 7.22 -1.77
CA ILE A 9 -13.25 7.82 -2.16
C ILE A 9 -13.39 9.33 -2.36
N LYS A 10 -12.47 10.08 -1.77
CA LYS A 10 -12.29 11.52 -2.00
C LYS A 10 -10.99 11.72 -2.78
N TYR A 11 -11.04 12.54 -3.81
CA TYR A 11 -9.85 13.01 -4.50
C TYR A 11 -9.48 14.41 -3.99
N PHE A 12 -8.18 14.66 -3.82
CA PHE A 12 -7.67 15.98 -3.42
C PHE A 12 -7.46 16.91 -4.62
N ASP A 13 -7.47 16.36 -5.83
CA ASP A 13 -7.25 17.08 -7.06
C ASP A 13 -8.17 16.51 -8.16
N GLU A 14 -8.95 17.38 -8.78
CA GLU A 14 -9.94 17.03 -9.80
C GLU A 14 -9.30 16.55 -11.11
N THR A 15 -8.05 16.96 -11.37
CA THR A 15 -7.29 16.58 -12.56
C THR A 15 -6.63 15.20 -12.44
N LEU A 16 -6.76 14.53 -11.28
CA LEU A 16 -6.33 13.15 -11.14
C LEU A 16 -7.26 12.21 -11.90
N GLU A 17 -6.63 11.32 -12.68
CA GLU A 17 -7.32 10.22 -13.32
C GLU A 17 -7.98 9.34 -12.25
N LYS A 18 -9.29 9.14 -12.39
CA LYS A 18 -10.05 8.32 -11.44
C LYS A 18 -9.57 6.87 -11.50
N ILE A 19 -9.32 6.29 -10.33
CA ILE A 19 -8.93 4.90 -10.23
C ILE A 19 -10.12 4.02 -10.61
N SER A 20 -9.84 2.95 -11.35
CA SER A 20 -10.84 1.95 -11.75
C SER A 20 -10.23 0.56 -11.67
N LYS A 21 -11.08 -0.43 -11.39
CA LYS A 21 -10.70 -1.83 -11.50
C LYS A 21 -10.62 -2.17 -12.98
N ILE A 22 -9.45 -2.62 -13.43
CA ILE A 22 -9.28 -3.22 -14.75
C ILE A 22 -9.57 -4.73 -14.69
N ASP A 23 -10.08 -5.31 -15.78
CA ASP A 23 -10.54 -6.70 -15.79
C ASP A 23 -9.44 -7.70 -15.41
N ILE A 24 -8.22 -7.47 -15.89
CA ILE A 24 -7.09 -8.40 -15.74
C ILE A 24 -6.29 -8.25 -14.43
N GLY A 25 -6.43 -7.13 -13.72
CA GLY A 25 -5.60 -6.82 -12.54
C GLY A 25 -6.34 -7.12 -11.26
N ASP A 26 -5.88 -8.06 -10.44
CA ASP A 26 -6.57 -8.44 -9.19
C ASP A 26 -6.56 -7.32 -8.14
N TRP A 27 -5.54 -6.46 -8.17
CA TRP A 27 -5.39 -5.28 -7.33
C TRP A 27 -5.66 -4.03 -8.17
N ILE A 28 -5.95 -2.91 -7.49
CA ILE A 28 -6.25 -1.64 -8.16
C ILE A 28 -5.02 -0.75 -8.12
N ASP A 29 -4.59 -0.28 -9.29
CA ASP A 29 -3.45 0.63 -9.41
C ASP A 29 -3.76 2.00 -8.76
N LEU A 30 -2.78 2.55 -8.05
CA LEU A 30 -2.78 3.89 -7.47
C LEU A 30 -1.75 4.77 -8.17
N ARG A 31 -2.00 6.08 -8.17
CA ARG A 31 -1.31 7.04 -9.02
C ARG A 31 -0.54 8.07 -8.21
N SER A 32 0.58 8.55 -8.75
CA SER A 32 1.22 9.76 -8.22
C SER A 32 0.29 10.96 -8.40
N ALA A 33 0.12 11.77 -7.35
CA ALA A 33 -0.67 12.99 -7.44
C ALA A 33 0.10 14.22 -7.96
N ILE A 34 1.43 14.09 -8.06
CA ILE A 34 2.34 15.18 -8.45
C ILE A 34 3.38 14.68 -9.45
N ASP A 35 3.94 15.62 -10.20
CA ASP A 35 5.23 15.41 -10.87
C ASP A 35 6.34 15.50 -9.82
N ILE A 36 7.31 14.59 -9.90
CA ILE A 36 8.46 14.59 -8.99
C ILE A 36 9.71 14.02 -9.64
N GLU A 37 10.79 14.79 -9.53
CA GLU A 37 12.14 14.31 -9.79
C GLU A 37 12.78 13.87 -8.46
N LEU A 38 13.41 12.69 -8.47
CA LEU A 38 14.19 12.17 -7.35
C LEU A 38 15.60 11.88 -7.82
N LYS A 39 16.60 12.21 -7.00
CA LYS A 39 17.98 11.80 -7.17
C LYS A 39 18.22 10.45 -6.52
N ALA A 40 19.24 9.74 -7.02
CA ALA A 40 19.70 8.51 -6.37
C ALA A 40 20.00 8.78 -4.88
N GLY A 41 19.39 8.00 -3.99
CA GLY A 41 19.50 8.17 -2.54
C GLY A 41 18.36 8.95 -1.89
N ASP A 42 17.50 9.60 -2.67
CA ASP A 42 16.39 10.37 -2.11
C ASP A 42 15.32 9.47 -1.50
N PHE A 43 14.77 9.95 -0.39
CA PHE A 43 13.53 9.46 0.19
C PHE A 43 12.39 10.46 -0.08
N LYS A 44 11.20 9.94 -0.38
CA LYS A 44 9.99 10.75 -0.47
C LYS A 44 8.74 10.01 -0.04
N LEU A 45 7.85 10.72 0.65
CA LEU A 45 6.42 10.36 0.72
C LEU A 45 5.70 10.93 -0.50
N ILE A 46 5.42 10.10 -1.50
CA ILE A 46 4.70 10.54 -2.71
C ILE A 46 3.19 10.56 -2.39
N PRO A 47 2.49 11.70 -2.53
CA PRO A 47 1.05 11.75 -2.35
C PRO A 47 0.33 10.95 -3.44
N LEU A 48 -0.66 10.15 -3.04
CA LEU A 48 -1.50 9.38 -3.96
C LEU A 48 -2.80 10.11 -4.33
N GLY A 49 -3.06 11.28 -3.73
CA GLY A 49 -4.15 12.17 -4.13
C GLY A 49 -5.54 11.69 -3.74
N ILE A 50 -5.62 10.69 -2.86
CA ILE A 50 -6.87 10.04 -2.45
C ILE A 50 -6.96 9.91 -0.93
N ALA A 51 -8.18 10.00 -0.41
CA ALA A 51 -8.57 9.52 0.92
C ALA A 51 -9.75 8.55 0.74
N MET A 52 -9.86 7.53 1.60
CA MET A 52 -10.88 6.50 1.45
C MET A 52 -11.54 6.15 2.79
N LYS A 53 -12.83 5.83 2.73
CA LYS A 53 -13.55 5.11 3.78
C LYS A 53 -13.81 3.68 3.28
N LEU A 54 -13.11 2.73 3.88
CA LEU A 54 -13.23 1.30 3.59
C LEU A 54 -14.52 0.72 4.21
N PRO A 55 -14.98 -0.47 3.76
CA PRO A 55 -16.05 -1.18 4.45
C PRO A 55 -15.64 -1.49 5.89
N THR A 56 -16.62 -1.49 6.80
CA THR A 56 -16.36 -1.81 8.21
C THR A 56 -15.77 -3.20 8.36
N GLY A 57 -14.70 -3.32 9.16
CA GLY A 57 -13.98 -4.58 9.36
C GLY A 57 -12.82 -4.80 8.40
N TYR A 58 -12.48 -3.84 7.53
CA TYR A 58 -11.42 -3.98 6.53
C TYR A 58 -10.29 -2.97 6.72
N GLU A 59 -9.09 -3.42 6.41
CA GLU A 59 -7.92 -2.59 6.15
C GLU A 59 -7.57 -2.64 4.66
N ALA A 60 -6.78 -1.68 4.20
CA ALA A 60 -6.19 -1.73 2.87
C ALA A 60 -4.69 -1.94 2.94
N ASN A 61 -4.13 -2.54 1.90
CA ASN A 61 -2.70 -2.71 1.81
C ASN A 61 -2.16 -2.25 0.46
N THR A 62 -1.02 -1.56 0.48
CA THR A 62 -0.36 -1.07 -0.74
C THR A 62 1.02 -1.70 -0.93
N VAL A 63 1.31 -2.06 -2.17
CA VAL A 63 2.57 -2.67 -2.61
C VAL A 63 3.06 -2.06 -3.92
N PRO A 64 4.34 -2.18 -4.27
CA PRO A 64 4.81 -1.82 -5.61
C PRO A 64 4.11 -2.69 -6.67
N ARG A 65 3.99 -2.15 -7.87
CA ARG A 65 3.73 -2.97 -9.05
C ARG A 65 5.02 -3.68 -9.42
N SER A 66 4.94 -4.81 -10.11
CA SER A 66 6.13 -5.53 -10.57
C SER A 66 7.05 -4.67 -11.45
N SER A 67 6.46 -3.74 -12.21
CA SER A 67 7.19 -2.80 -13.06
C SER A 67 7.65 -1.52 -12.35
N THR A 68 7.28 -1.29 -11.08
CA THR A 68 7.60 -0.03 -10.37
C THR A 68 9.11 0.23 -10.34
N PHE A 69 9.90 -0.76 -9.92
CA PHE A 69 11.36 -0.63 -9.91
C PHE A 69 11.93 -0.49 -11.32
N LYS A 70 11.41 -1.27 -12.30
CA LYS A 70 11.87 -1.19 -13.69
C LYS A 70 11.69 0.21 -14.27
N ASN A 71 10.51 0.79 -14.08
CA ASN A 71 10.14 2.07 -14.68
C ASN A 71 10.82 3.24 -13.97
N TRP A 72 10.77 3.28 -12.64
CA TRP A 72 11.19 4.46 -11.86
C TRP A 72 12.38 4.22 -10.92
N GLY A 73 12.91 3.00 -10.80
CA GLY A 73 14.05 2.73 -9.93
C GLY A 73 13.76 2.95 -8.44
N ILE A 74 12.49 2.93 -8.04
CA ILE A 74 12.07 3.17 -6.65
C ILE A 74 11.69 1.86 -5.95
N ILE A 75 11.99 1.80 -4.66
CA ILE A 75 11.52 0.76 -3.74
C ILE A 75 10.59 1.36 -2.69
N GLN A 76 9.57 0.62 -2.28
CA GLN A 76 8.72 1.00 -1.16
C GLN A 76 9.43 0.67 0.16
N THR A 77 9.75 1.69 0.94
CA THR A 77 10.59 1.57 2.15
C THR A 77 9.94 0.78 3.28
N ASN A 78 8.61 0.83 3.40
CA ASN A 78 7.86 0.03 4.38
C ASN A 78 7.41 -1.35 3.83
N SER A 79 7.86 -1.74 2.63
CA SER A 79 7.56 -3.00 1.91
C SER A 79 6.09 -3.22 1.55
N PHE A 80 5.20 -3.18 2.54
CA PHE A 80 3.78 -3.44 2.47
C PHE A 80 3.10 -2.47 3.43
N SER A 81 2.39 -1.46 2.89
CA SER A 81 1.70 -0.50 3.75
C SER A 81 0.42 -1.13 4.29
N VAL A 82 0.09 -0.82 5.53
CA VAL A 82 -1.22 -1.08 6.12
C VAL A 82 -1.92 0.28 6.25
N ILE A 83 -3.15 0.36 5.73
CA ILE A 83 -4.04 1.51 5.90
C ILE A 83 -5.21 1.04 6.75
N ASP A 84 -5.24 1.52 7.98
CA ASP A 84 -6.28 1.19 8.95
C ASP A 84 -7.67 1.66 8.50
N GLU A 85 -8.72 0.92 8.90
CA GLU A 85 -10.12 1.31 8.69
C GLU A 85 -10.41 2.74 9.19
N SER A 86 -9.77 3.13 10.29
CA SER A 86 -9.94 4.44 10.93
C SER A 86 -9.27 5.59 10.19
N TYR A 87 -8.38 5.32 9.23
CA TYR A 87 -7.70 6.32 8.42
C TYR A 87 -8.60 6.81 7.27
N CYS A 88 -9.76 7.37 7.65
CA CYS A 88 -10.87 7.71 6.75
C CYS A 88 -11.35 9.16 6.86
N GLY A 89 -10.59 10.02 7.53
CA GLY A 89 -10.86 11.44 7.64
C GLY A 89 -10.73 12.18 6.31
N ASN A 90 -11.35 13.36 6.20
CA ASN A 90 -11.31 14.17 4.98
C ASN A 90 -9.90 14.56 4.53
N ASN A 91 -8.92 14.54 5.42
CA ASN A 91 -7.52 14.90 5.16
C ASN A 91 -6.55 13.71 5.27
N ASP A 92 -7.07 12.49 5.46
CA ASP A 92 -6.29 11.25 5.56
C ASP A 92 -5.85 10.78 4.17
N GLN A 93 -5.01 11.58 3.54
CA GLN A 93 -4.47 11.30 2.23
C GLN A 93 -3.50 10.12 2.29
N TRP A 94 -3.61 9.19 1.34
CA TRP A 94 -2.69 8.08 1.23
C TRP A 94 -1.36 8.53 0.61
N PHE A 95 -0.26 7.97 1.10
CA PHE A 95 1.09 8.24 0.62
C PHE A 95 1.84 6.94 0.29
N TYR A 96 2.76 7.02 -0.66
CA TYR A 96 3.64 5.93 -1.06
C TYR A 96 5.09 6.28 -0.68
N PRO A 97 5.67 5.63 0.35
CA PRO A 97 6.98 5.97 0.88
C PRO A 97 8.10 5.29 0.08
N VAL A 98 8.85 6.07 -0.69
CA VAL A 98 9.83 5.55 -1.65
C VAL A 98 11.25 5.93 -1.33
N TYR A 99 12.17 5.05 -1.71
CA TYR A 99 13.59 5.32 -1.84
C TYR A 99 14.02 5.16 -3.30
N ALA A 100 14.70 6.15 -3.86
CA ALA A 100 15.17 6.13 -5.24
C ALA A 100 16.57 5.51 -5.33
N THR A 101 16.71 4.44 -6.12
CA THR A 101 18.01 3.76 -6.35
C THR A 101 18.80 4.34 -7.53
N ARG A 102 18.15 5.16 -8.34
CA ARG A 102 18.71 5.92 -9.46
C ARG A 102 17.90 7.20 -9.64
N ASP A 103 18.48 8.19 -10.32
CA ASP A 103 17.74 9.37 -10.75
C ASP A 103 16.50 8.95 -11.54
N THR A 104 15.37 9.58 -11.23
CA THR A 104 14.09 9.26 -11.86
C THR A 104 13.16 10.47 -11.89
N LEU A 105 12.26 10.44 -12.87
CA LEU A 105 11.11 11.32 -12.98
C LEU A 105 9.85 10.47 -12.89
N ILE A 106 8.97 10.81 -11.96
CA ILE A 106 7.61 10.24 -11.85
C ILE A 106 6.66 11.36 -12.22
N ASN A 107 5.81 11.12 -13.19
CA ASN A 107 4.82 12.12 -13.61
C ASN A 107 3.53 11.93 -12.81
N LYS A 108 2.77 13.01 -12.68
CA LYS A 108 1.40 12.96 -12.22
C LYS A 108 0.61 11.93 -13.04
N ASN A 109 -0.29 11.22 -12.37
CA ASN A 109 -1.09 10.11 -12.91
C ASN A 109 -0.32 8.82 -13.24
N ASP A 110 1.02 8.77 -13.11
CA ASP A 110 1.76 7.51 -13.23
C ASP A 110 1.28 6.50 -12.19
N ARG A 111 1.01 5.27 -12.63
CA ARG A 111 0.57 4.15 -11.77
C ARG A 111 1.78 3.53 -11.08
N ILE A 112 2.10 3.99 -9.87
CA ILE A 112 3.36 3.67 -9.17
C ILE A 112 3.24 2.54 -8.15
N CYS A 113 2.03 2.25 -7.66
CA CYS A 113 1.76 1.18 -6.72
C CYS A 113 0.35 0.62 -6.94
N GLN A 114 -0.05 -0.37 -6.17
CA GLN A 114 -1.37 -0.99 -6.26
C GLN A 114 -1.88 -1.36 -4.86
N PHE A 115 -3.20 -1.46 -4.70
CA PHE A 115 -3.82 -1.82 -3.43
C PHE A 115 -4.93 -2.86 -3.54
N ARG A 116 -5.21 -3.50 -2.41
CA ARG A 116 -6.42 -4.28 -2.15
C ARG A 116 -6.92 -4.04 -0.74
N ILE A 117 -8.11 -4.56 -0.42
CA ILE A 117 -8.62 -4.63 0.95
C ILE A 117 -8.57 -6.06 1.48
N ASN A 118 -8.41 -6.19 2.79
CA ASN A 118 -8.48 -7.46 3.51
C ASN A 118 -9.26 -7.26 4.81
N LYS A 119 -9.90 -8.34 5.29
CA LYS A 119 -10.51 -8.29 6.62
C LYS A 119 -9.41 -8.11 7.66
N LYS A 120 -9.65 -7.21 8.62
CA LYS A 120 -8.78 -7.07 9.80
C LYS A 120 -8.69 -8.41 10.53
N GLN A 121 -7.57 -8.61 11.23
CA GLN A 121 -7.41 -9.75 12.12
C GLN A 121 -8.55 -9.82 13.16
N PRO A 122 -8.94 -11.02 13.63
CA PRO A 122 -9.90 -11.15 14.72
C PRO A 122 -9.38 -10.50 16.00
N SER A 123 -10.28 -10.26 16.96
CA SER A 123 -9.87 -9.87 18.31
C SER A 123 -9.03 -10.99 18.94
N ILE A 124 -7.93 -10.61 19.58
CA ILE A 124 -7.00 -11.53 20.25
C ILE A 124 -6.76 -11.08 21.68
N ILE A 125 -6.47 -12.04 22.56
CA ILE A 125 -6.08 -11.79 23.95
C ILE A 125 -4.67 -12.37 24.12
N PHE A 126 -3.76 -11.58 24.68
CA PHE A 126 -2.43 -12.05 25.03
C PHE A 126 -2.48 -12.66 26.45
N THR A 127 -2.12 -13.94 26.55
CA THR A 127 -1.97 -14.65 27.83
C THR A 127 -0.49 -14.90 28.07
N GLU A 128 0.07 -14.23 29.09
CA GLU A 128 1.47 -14.40 29.48
C GLU A 128 1.70 -15.79 30.13
N VAL A 129 2.75 -16.49 29.70
CA VAL A 129 3.14 -17.81 30.22
C VAL A 129 4.65 -17.86 30.47
N LYS A 130 5.08 -18.67 31.43
CA LYS A 130 6.51 -18.91 31.69
C LYS A 130 7.17 -19.84 30.66
N ASP A 131 6.38 -20.66 29.97
CA ASP A 131 6.85 -21.67 29.02
C ASP A 131 5.76 -21.97 27.98
N LEU A 132 6.13 -21.98 26.70
CA LEU A 132 5.24 -22.30 25.57
C LEU A 132 5.05 -23.81 25.34
N LYS A 133 5.92 -24.66 25.92
CA LYS A 133 5.87 -26.12 25.86
C LYS A 133 5.84 -26.72 24.44
N ASN A 134 6.61 -26.15 23.53
CA ASN A 134 6.76 -26.65 22.16
C ASN A 134 8.26 -26.79 21.81
N GLU A 135 8.59 -27.66 20.86
CA GLU A 135 9.93 -27.72 20.28
C GLU A 135 10.19 -26.51 19.37
N ASP A 136 11.43 -26.05 19.36
CA ASP A 136 11.85 -24.93 18.52
C ASP A 136 11.86 -25.33 17.03
N ARG A 137 11.08 -24.60 16.21
CA ARG A 137 11.07 -24.79 14.75
C ARG A 137 12.39 -24.38 14.08
N GLY A 138 13.07 -23.36 14.61
CA GLY A 138 14.17 -22.65 13.93
C GLY A 138 13.69 -21.66 12.83
N GLY A 139 14.62 -20.85 12.33
CA GLY A 139 14.37 -19.81 11.33
C GLY A 139 15.66 -19.32 10.64
N PHE A 140 15.58 -18.23 9.87
CA PHE A 140 16.73 -17.59 9.20
C PHE A 140 17.60 -18.55 8.36
N GLY A 141 16.98 -19.35 7.50
CA GLY A 141 17.70 -20.32 6.66
C GLY A 141 18.04 -21.63 7.36
N SER A 142 17.36 -21.97 8.48
CA SER A 142 17.53 -23.24 9.19
C SER A 142 17.27 -24.48 8.32
N THR A 143 16.55 -24.34 7.21
CA THR A 143 16.28 -25.42 6.24
C THR A 143 17.30 -25.46 5.09
N GLY A 144 18.38 -24.69 5.15
CA GLY A 144 19.41 -24.61 4.11
C GLY A 144 19.27 -23.43 3.14
N LYS A 145 19.87 -23.57 1.96
CA LYS A 145 19.78 -22.64 0.82
C LYS A 145 18.96 -23.27 -0.30
#